data_AF-A0A7V9J6S2-F1
#
_entry.id   AF-A0A7V9J6S2-F1
#
_cell.length_a   1.000
_cell.length_b   1.000
_cell.length_c   1.000
_cell.angle_alpha   90.00
_cell.angle_beta   90.00
_cell.angle_gamma   90.00
#
_symmetry.space_group_name_H-M   'P 1'
#
loop_
_entity.id
_entity.type
_entity.pdbx_description
1 polymer ?
#
loop_
_entity_poly.entity_id
_entity_poly.type
_entity_poly.pdbx_seq_one_letter_code
_entity_poly.pdbx_strand_id
1 'polypeptide(L)'
;MPDIRIPADLLPADGRFGSGPSKVRPEALAALAGGGTDWMGTSHRQRPVKAVVASVRQGLAALLRLPDGYEVLLGNGGTTAFWDAAVFGLIESRSQHLAFGEFSAKFAAAVAAAPHL
;
A
#
# COMPACT_ATOMS: atom_id res chain seq x y z
N MET A 1 -9.59 35.32 17.22
CA MET A 1 -10.70 34.76 16.41
C MET A 1 -11.69 34.11 17.37
N PRO A 2 -13.01 34.28 17.19
CA PRO A 2 -13.98 33.54 17.99
C PRO A 2 -13.82 32.03 17.77
N ASP A 3 -13.96 31.25 18.83
CA ASP A 3 -13.95 29.78 18.81
C ASP A 3 -15.24 29.28 18.15
N ILE A 4 -15.14 28.63 16.98
CA ILE A 4 -16.28 27.98 16.31
C ILE A 4 -16.31 26.52 16.78
N ARG A 5 -17.32 26.17 17.58
CA ARG A 5 -17.55 24.79 18.02
C ARG A 5 -18.65 24.13 17.21
N ILE A 6 -18.33 23.01 16.57
CA ILE A 6 -19.30 22.16 15.89
C ILE A 6 -20.14 21.45 16.97
N PRO A 7 -21.48 21.49 16.91
CA PRO A 7 -22.35 20.71 17.79
C PRO A 7 -21.97 19.23 17.81
N ALA A 8 -21.97 18.62 19.01
CA ALA A 8 -21.45 17.26 19.20
C ALA A 8 -22.22 16.19 18.41
N ASP A 9 -23.51 16.40 18.21
CA ASP A 9 -24.42 15.57 17.42
C ASP A 9 -24.18 15.67 15.89
N LEU A 10 -23.42 16.67 15.44
CA LEU A 10 -22.99 16.84 14.05
C LEU A 10 -21.58 16.31 13.78
N LEU A 11 -20.86 15.88 14.82
CA LEU A 11 -19.52 15.33 14.64
C LEU A 11 -19.59 13.93 14.01
N PRO A 12 -18.65 13.60 13.10
CA PRO A 12 -18.53 12.24 12.61
C PRO A 12 -18.08 11.32 13.76
N ALA A 13 -18.46 10.05 13.69
CA ALA A 13 -18.02 9.05 14.66
C ALA A 13 -16.49 8.86 14.69
N ASP A 14 -15.79 9.26 13.62
CA ASP A 14 -14.33 9.24 13.52
C ASP A 14 -13.84 10.41 12.67
N GLY A 15 -12.91 11.21 13.20
CA GLY A 15 -12.40 12.41 12.53
C GLY A 15 -11.24 12.18 11.56
N ARG A 16 -10.81 10.94 11.31
CA ARG A 16 -9.62 10.63 10.51
C ARG A 16 -9.92 10.58 9.00
N PHE A 17 -9.99 11.75 8.37
CA PHE A 17 -10.27 11.93 6.93
C PHE A 17 -9.03 12.02 6.02
N GLY A 18 -7.83 11.68 6.53
CA GLY A 18 -6.59 11.72 5.75
C GLY A 18 -6.62 10.79 4.53
N SER A 19 -6.02 11.23 3.43
CA SER A 19 -5.89 10.45 2.18
C SER A 19 -4.65 9.54 2.14
N GLY A 20 -3.94 9.40 3.26
CA GLY A 20 -2.70 8.64 3.37
C GLY A 20 -1.67 9.34 4.25
N PRO A 21 -1.35 8.82 5.46
CA PRO A 21 -2.06 7.75 6.17
C PRO A 21 -3.55 8.08 6.41
N SER A 22 -4.38 7.06 6.61
CA SER A 22 -5.84 7.18 6.72
C SER A 22 -6.38 6.37 7.91
N LYS A 23 -7.71 6.43 8.13
CA LYS A 23 -8.40 5.70 9.22
C LYS A 23 -8.11 4.20 9.16
N VAL A 24 -7.51 3.67 10.22
CA VAL A 24 -7.49 2.23 10.51
C VAL A 24 -8.67 1.89 11.41
N ARG A 25 -9.47 0.88 11.02
CA ARG A 25 -10.64 0.45 11.77
C ARG A 25 -10.25 -0.16 13.13
N PRO A 26 -10.98 0.10 14.23
CA PRO A 26 -10.64 -0.42 15.56
C PRO A 26 -10.48 -1.95 15.62
N GLU A 27 -11.33 -2.69 14.91
CA GLU A 27 -11.30 -4.16 14.87
C GLU A 27 -10.02 -4.70 14.21
N ALA A 28 -9.40 -3.97 13.27
CA ALA A 28 -8.13 -4.37 12.68
C ALA A 28 -6.97 -4.22 13.68
N LEU A 29 -7.01 -3.16 14.51
CA LEU A 29 -6.04 -2.98 15.59
C LEU A 29 -6.23 -4.03 16.69
N ALA A 30 -7.48 -4.35 17.03
CA ALA A 30 -7.79 -5.41 18.00
C ALA A 30 -7.33 -6.79 17.50
N ALA A 31 -7.53 -7.11 16.21
CA ALA A 31 -7.04 -8.35 15.61
C ALA A 31 -5.50 -8.43 15.64
N LEU A 32 -4.81 -7.32 15.36
CA LEU A 32 -3.35 -7.25 15.47
C LEU A 32 -2.88 -7.46 16.92
N ALA A 33 -3.55 -6.85 17.90
CA ALA A 33 -3.22 -7.04 19.31
C ALA A 33 -3.50 -8.47 19.77
N GLY A 34 -4.59 -9.09 19.30
CA GLY A 34 -5.03 -10.42 19.73
C GLY A 34 -4.26 -11.58 19.11
N GLY A 35 -3.90 -11.51 17.82
CA GLY A 35 -3.19 -12.60 17.12
C GLY A 35 -1.80 -12.22 16.59
N GLY A 36 -1.42 -10.94 16.65
CA GLY A 36 -0.13 -10.49 16.16
C GLY A 36 1.04 -10.86 17.06
N THR A 37 0.79 -11.12 18.36
CA THR A 37 1.81 -11.59 19.31
C THR A 37 2.46 -12.91 18.90
N ASP A 38 1.77 -13.73 18.11
CA ASP A 38 2.26 -15.05 17.70
C ASP A 38 3.40 -14.98 16.66
N TRP A 39 3.54 -13.84 15.98
CA TRP A 39 4.52 -13.69 14.90
C TRP A 39 5.29 -12.36 14.94
N MET A 40 4.77 -11.31 15.58
CA MET A 40 5.51 -10.07 15.81
C MET A 40 6.78 -10.34 16.65
N GLY A 41 7.91 -9.75 16.23
CA GLY A 41 9.21 -9.98 16.89
C GLY A 41 9.87 -11.33 16.55
N THR A 42 9.23 -12.17 15.74
CA THR A 42 9.80 -13.45 15.28
C THR A 42 10.45 -13.31 13.89
N SER A 43 11.23 -14.31 13.47
CA SER A 43 11.90 -14.28 12.17
C SER A 43 10.91 -14.41 11.01
N HIS A 44 11.01 -13.49 10.04
CA HIS A 44 10.22 -13.51 8.80
C HIS A 44 10.45 -14.75 7.92
N ARG A 45 11.52 -15.51 8.18
CA ARG A 45 11.81 -16.76 7.45
C ARG A 45 11.06 -17.97 8.00
N GLN A 46 10.46 -17.83 9.18
CA GLN A 46 9.76 -18.90 9.88
C GLN A 46 8.30 -19.01 9.46
N ARG A 47 7.72 -20.18 9.74
CA ARG A 47 6.35 -20.53 9.36
C ARG A 47 5.29 -19.50 9.79
N PRO A 48 5.30 -18.93 11.01
CA PRO A 48 4.25 -18.01 11.43
C PRO A 48 4.15 -16.76 10.53
N VAL A 49 5.27 -16.09 10.25
CA VAL A 49 5.28 -14.90 9.38
C VAL A 49 5.00 -15.27 7.92
N LYS A 50 5.55 -16.39 7.42
CA LYS A 50 5.25 -16.89 6.06
C LYS A 50 3.77 -17.17 5.85
N ALA A 51 3.07 -17.68 6.86
CA ALA A 51 1.63 -17.93 6.80
C ALA A 51 0.83 -16.62 6.69
N VAL A 52 1.24 -15.57 7.40
CA VAL A 52 0.64 -14.22 7.28
C VAL A 52 0.88 -13.64 5.87
N VAL A 53 2.10 -13.75 5.34
CA VAL A 53 2.38 -13.31 3.96
C VAL A 53 1.54 -14.08 2.94
N ALA A 54 1.44 -15.41 3.11
CA ALA A 54 0.63 -16.25 2.23
C ALA A 54 -0.87 -15.86 2.28
N SER A 55 -1.42 -15.59 3.46
CA SER A 55 -2.82 -15.18 3.59
C SER A 55 -3.09 -13.82 2.95
N VAL A 56 -2.15 -12.87 3.02
CA VAL A 56 -2.25 -11.59 2.30
C VAL A 56 -2.28 -11.80 0.79
N ARG A 57 -1.36 -12.62 0.25
CA ARG A 57 -1.32 -12.93 -1.20
C ARG A 57 -2.60 -13.60 -1.67
N GLN A 58 -3.09 -14.61 -0.95
CA GLN A 58 -4.31 -15.33 -1.27
C GLN A 58 -5.55 -14.43 -1.17
N GLY A 59 -5.65 -13.63 -0.11
CA GLY A 59 -6.75 -12.70 0.10
C GLY A 59 -6.83 -11.66 -1.01
N LEU A 60 -5.70 -11.07 -1.42
CA LEU A 60 -5.64 -10.14 -2.55
C LEU A 60 -5.98 -10.82 -3.88
N ALA A 61 -5.45 -12.03 -4.13
CA ALA A 61 -5.76 -12.77 -5.34
C ALA A 61 -7.25 -13.08 -5.47
N ALA A 62 -7.90 -13.49 -4.37
CA ALA A 62 -9.33 -13.74 -4.33
C ALA A 62 -10.16 -12.46 -4.46
N LEU A 63 -9.81 -11.39 -3.72
CA LEU A 63 -10.50 -10.11 -3.76
C LEU A 63 -10.50 -9.50 -5.18
N LEU A 64 -9.36 -9.58 -5.86
CA LEU A 64 -9.17 -9.06 -7.20
C LEU A 64 -9.60 -10.05 -8.31
N ARG A 65 -9.96 -11.29 -7.95
CA ARG A 65 -10.31 -12.37 -8.88
C ARG A 65 -9.24 -12.54 -9.97
N LEU A 66 -7.99 -12.69 -9.53
CA LEU A 66 -6.86 -12.75 -10.46
C LEU A 66 -6.99 -13.92 -11.45
N PRO A 67 -6.76 -13.67 -12.77
CA PRO A 67 -6.70 -14.74 -13.76
C PRO A 67 -5.53 -15.69 -13.53
N ASP A 68 -5.58 -16.86 -14.17
CA ASP A 68 -4.46 -17.79 -14.20
C ASP A 68 -3.18 -17.11 -14.74
N GLY A 69 -2.04 -17.42 -14.11
CA GLY A 69 -0.73 -16.84 -14.45
C GLY A 69 -0.43 -15.48 -13.81
N TYR A 70 -1.38 -14.84 -13.12
CA TYR A 70 -1.11 -13.61 -12.36
C TYR A 70 -0.60 -13.90 -10.95
N GLU A 71 0.33 -13.08 -10.49
CA GLU A 71 0.91 -13.21 -9.15
C GLU A 71 0.80 -11.93 -8.33
N VAL A 72 0.62 -12.09 -7.01
CA VAL A 72 0.79 -11.02 -6.04
C VAL A 72 2.24 -11.02 -5.56
N LEU A 73 2.98 -9.96 -5.88
CA LEU A 73 4.33 -9.71 -5.36
C LEU A 73 4.28 -8.61 -4.28
N LEU A 74 5.21 -8.70 -3.32
CA LEU A 74 5.32 -7.73 -2.23
C LEU A 74 6.79 -7.47 -1.90
N GLY A 75 7.09 -6.22 -1.57
CA GLY A 75 8.42 -5.74 -1.22
C GLY A 75 8.32 -4.47 -0.36
N ASN A 76 9.45 -4.11 0.25
CA ASN A 76 9.53 -2.90 1.07
C ASN A 76 9.67 -1.64 0.20
N GLY A 77 9.22 -0.50 0.72
CA GLY A 77 9.44 0.83 0.11
C GLY A 77 8.20 1.50 -0.48
N GLY A 78 7.10 0.76 -0.64
CA GLY A 78 5.83 1.31 -1.15
C GLY A 78 5.90 1.75 -2.62
N THR A 79 4.92 2.55 -3.04
CA THR A 79 4.74 2.92 -4.46
C THR A 79 5.94 3.65 -5.05
N THR A 80 6.58 4.53 -4.30
CA THR A 80 7.75 5.30 -4.80
C THR A 80 8.92 4.39 -5.13
N ALA A 81 9.25 3.42 -4.27
CA ALA A 81 10.30 2.45 -4.56
C ALA A 81 9.91 1.49 -5.70
N PHE A 82 8.63 1.16 -5.82
CA PHE A 82 8.14 0.33 -6.92
C PHE A 82 8.31 1.01 -8.28
N TRP A 83 8.13 2.33 -8.38
CA TRP A 83 8.36 3.05 -9.64
C TRP A 83 9.78 2.88 -10.14
N ASP A 84 10.78 3.05 -9.28
CA ASP A 84 12.18 2.81 -9.66
C ASP A 84 12.42 1.35 -10.03
N ALA A 85 11.88 0.40 -9.25
CA ALA A 85 11.98 -1.02 -9.58
C ALA A 85 11.36 -1.36 -10.95
N ALA A 86 10.24 -0.72 -11.31
CA ALA A 86 9.60 -0.87 -12.61
C ALA A 86 10.41 -0.23 -13.74
N VAL A 87 11.04 0.92 -13.50
CA VAL A 87 11.96 1.56 -14.47
C VAL A 87 13.06 0.58 -14.86
N PHE A 88 13.74 -0.01 -13.87
CA PHE A 88 14.85 -0.93 -14.13
C PHE A 88 14.42 -2.34 -14.56
N GLY A 89 13.25 -2.80 -14.12
CA GLY A 89 12.86 -4.20 -14.24
C GLY A 89 11.80 -4.50 -15.29
N LEU A 90 11.05 -3.51 -15.77
CA LEU A 90 9.88 -3.70 -16.64
C LEU A 90 9.92 -2.89 -17.94
N ILE A 91 10.75 -1.85 -18.05
CA ILE A 91 10.87 -1.06 -19.27
C ILE A 91 12.12 -1.52 -20.03
N GLU A 92 11.92 -2.14 -21.20
CA GLU A 92 13.04 -2.60 -22.03
C GLU A 92 13.69 -1.46 -22.82
N SER A 93 12.89 -0.55 -23.36
CA SER A 93 13.38 0.55 -24.22
C SER A 93 12.59 1.84 -24.11
N ARG A 94 11.26 1.78 -24.07
CA ARG A 94 10.40 2.97 -23.97
C ARG A 94 9.10 2.66 -23.27
N SER A 95 8.50 3.68 -22.68
CA SER A 95 7.16 3.61 -22.08
C SER A 95 6.33 4.85 -22.45
N GLN A 96 5.01 4.71 -22.33
CA GLN A 96 4.08 5.83 -22.46
C GLN A 96 3.45 6.14 -21.10
N HIS A 97 3.48 7.41 -20.70
CA HIS A 97 2.90 7.87 -19.44
C HIS A 97 1.76 8.85 -19.69
N LEU A 98 0.62 8.63 -19.02
CA LEU A 98 -0.46 9.61 -18.93
C LEU A 98 -0.32 10.34 -17.59
N ALA A 99 0.05 11.62 -17.63
CA ALA A 99 0.33 12.43 -16.44
C ALA A 99 -0.76 13.50 -16.23
N PHE A 100 -1.55 13.34 -15.17
CA PHE A 100 -2.72 14.18 -14.85
C PHE A 100 -2.79 14.56 -13.35
N GLY A 101 -1.67 14.42 -12.63
CA GLY A 101 -1.56 14.78 -11.22
C GLY A 101 -0.25 14.31 -10.60
N GLU A 102 -0.06 14.66 -9.32
CA GLU A 102 1.19 14.50 -8.55
C GLU A 102 1.85 13.13 -8.74
N PHE A 103 1.12 12.04 -8.50
CA PHE A 103 1.71 10.69 -8.54
C PHE A 103 2.01 10.21 -9.96
N SER A 104 1.11 10.46 -10.91
CA SER A 104 1.32 10.09 -12.32
C SER A 104 2.52 10.83 -12.94
N ALA A 105 2.71 12.10 -12.58
CA ALA A 105 3.85 12.90 -13.02
C ALA A 105 5.18 12.42 -12.41
N LYS A 106 5.18 12.00 -11.14
CA LYS A 106 6.37 11.46 -10.47
C LYS A 106 6.90 10.19 -11.12
N PHE A 107 6.02 9.26 -11.49
CA PHE A 107 6.49 8.06 -12.20
C PHE A 107 7.08 8.40 -13.57
N ALA A 108 6.42 9.28 -14.34
CA ALA A 108 6.95 9.74 -15.63
C ALA A 108 8.32 10.42 -15.48
N ALA A 109 8.51 11.23 -14.44
CA ALA A 109 9.79 11.87 -14.14
C ALA A 109 10.89 10.86 -13.77
N ALA A 110 10.56 9.79 -13.02
CA ALA A 110 11.51 8.72 -12.70
C ALA A 110 12.01 8.01 -13.97
N VAL A 111 11.12 7.75 -14.94
CA VAL A 111 11.51 7.15 -16.23
C VAL A 111 12.38 8.11 -17.04
N ALA A 112 11.99 9.39 -17.15
CA ALA A 112 12.74 10.39 -17.91
C ALA A 112 14.14 10.67 -17.35
N ALA A 113 14.36 10.39 -16.06
CA ALA A 113 15.65 10.53 -15.40
C ALA A 113 16.55 9.29 -15.57
N ALA A 114 16.03 8.17 -16.11
CA ALA A 114 16.78 6.94 -16.27
C ALA A 114 17.67 6.99 -17.53
N PRO A 115 19.01 7.02 -17.41
CA PRO A 115 19.90 7.26 -18.56
C PRO A 115 20.04 6.06 -19.53
N HIS A 116 19.45 4.91 -19.18
CA HIS A 116 19.51 3.69 -19.98
C HIS A 116 18.27 3.50 -20.87
N LEU A 117 17.28 4.40 -20.77
CA LEU A 117 16.03 4.42 -21.52
C LEU A 117 15.98 5.59 -22.51
#